data_AF-A0A960R7R5-F1
#
_entry.id   AF-A0A960R7R5-F1
#
_cell.length_a   1.000
_cell.length_b   1.000
_cell.length_c   1.000
_cell.angle_alpha   90.00
_cell.angle_beta   90.00
_cell.angle_gamma   90.00
#
_symmetry.space_group_name_H-M   'P 1'
#
loop_
_entity.id
_entity.type
_entity.pdbx_description
1 polymer ?
#
loop_
_entity_poly.entity_id
_entity_poly.type
_entity_poly.pdbx_seq_one_letter_code
_entity_poly.pdbx_strand_id
1 'polypeptide(L)'
;EGNQPKTEPDETTLSQADWKPCGLEPPPSDWEAILPEGVSSREVLGFDPKTGQPLAWPLRYGMISWSVKLTDVVPGQYEFRARAVDQNGFAQPEPRPVPKAGKNAVEVHRFTVA
;
A
#
# COMPACT_ATOMS: atom_id res chain seq x y z
N GLU A 1 -18.15 19.63 25.85
CA GLU A 1 -17.39 20.34 24.81
C GLU A 1 -17.32 19.46 23.58
N GLY A 2 -17.66 20.01 22.41
CA GLY A 2 -18.04 19.25 21.22
C GLY A 2 -16.86 18.58 20.51
N ASN A 3 -16.98 17.26 20.34
CA ASN A 3 -16.11 16.45 19.49
C ASN A 3 -16.34 16.85 18.02
N GLN A 4 -15.65 17.88 17.54
CA GLN A 4 -15.62 18.19 16.11
C GLN A 4 -14.87 17.07 15.39
N PRO A 5 -15.39 16.53 14.28
CA PRO A 5 -14.61 15.62 13.45
C PRO A 5 -13.41 16.40 12.91
N LYS A 6 -12.19 15.96 13.26
CA LYS A 6 -10.96 16.49 12.67
C LYS A 6 -11.08 16.33 11.15
N THR A 7 -11.12 17.45 10.45
CA THR A 7 -11.30 17.53 9.00
C THR A 7 -10.23 16.71 8.29
N GLU A 8 -10.62 15.88 7.33
CA GLU A 8 -9.65 15.26 6.42
C GLU A 8 -8.91 16.37 5.65
N PRO A 9 -7.58 16.27 5.50
CA PRO A 9 -6.81 17.26 4.75
C PRO A 9 -7.27 17.28 3.29
N ASP A 10 -7.30 18.48 2.72
CA ASP A 10 -7.61 18.69 1.32
C ASP A 10 -6.46 18.21 0.40
N GLU A 11 -6.74 18.15 -0.91
CA GLU A 11 -5.77 17.72 -1.92
C GLU A 11 -4.49 18.58 -1.90
N THR A 12 -4.62 19.88 -1.61
CA THR A 12 -3.49 20.81 -1.49
C THR A 12 -2.56 20.41 -0.35
N THR A 13 -3.09 20.11 0.82
CA THR A 13 -2.32 19.66 1.99
C THR A 13 -1.63 18.32 1.72
N LEU A 14 -2.32 17.38 1.06
CA LEU A 14 -1.74 16.10 0.68
C LEU A 14 -0.64 16.23 -0.38
N SER A 15 -0.75 17.20 -1.29
CA SER A 15 0.27 17.46 -2.32
C SER A 15 1.59 18.00 -1.73
N GLN A 16 1.53 18.67 -0.58
CA GLN A 16 2.67 19.28 0.09
C GLN A 16 3.31 18.37 1.15
N ALA A 17 2.75 17.18 1.38
CA ALA A 17 3.27 16.23 2.37
C ALA A 17 4.65 15.66 1.97
N ASP A 18 5.47 15.34 2.97
CA ASP A 18 6.76 14.66 2.79
C ASP A 18 6.54 13.17 2.51
N TRP A 19 6.28 12.85 1.24
CA TRP A 19 6.10 11.48 0.77
C TRP A 19 7.44 10.74 0.68
N LYS A 20 7.61 9.70 1.51
CA LYS A 20 8.79 8.83 1.45
C LYS A 20 8.50 7.55 0.66
N PRO A 21 9.43 7.07 -0.18
CA PRO A 21 9.29 5.78 -0.84
C PRO A 21 9.18 4.65 0.19
N CYS A 22 8.23 3.74 -0.01
CA CYS A 22 8.11 2.52 0.77
C CYS A 22 8.81 1.37 0.04
N GLY A 23 9.43 0.47 0.80
CA GLY A 23 9.94 -0.79 0.27
C GLY A 23 8.77 -1.75 0.06
N LEU A 24 8.70 -2.36 -1.11
CA LEU A 24 7.82 -3.51 -1.35
C LEU A 24 8.55 -4.76 -0.88
N GLU A 25 7.84 -5.63 -0.15
CA GLU A 25 8.41 -6.90 0.28
C GLU A 25 8.80 -7.75 -0.94
N PRO A 26 9.92 -8.50 -0.90
CA PRO A 26 10.33 -9.36 -1.99
C PRO A 26 9.36 -10.54 -2.17
N PRO A 27 9.41 -11.24 -3.32
CA PRO A 27 8.69 -12.50 -3.44
C PRO A 27 9.17 -13.49 -2.38
N PRO A 28 8.26 -14.29 -1.79
CA PRO A 28 8.63 -15.42 -0.97
C PRO A 28 9.67 -16.32 -1.62
N SER A 29 10.63 -16.79 -0.81
CA SER A 29 11.59 -17.81 -1.23
C SER A 29 10.99 -19.22 -1.25
N ASP A 30 9.95 -19.46 -0.44
CA ASP A 30 9.23 -20.73 -0.34
C ASP A 30 7.73 -20.50 -0.56
N TRP A 31 7.26 -20.90 -1.75
CA TRP A 31 5.85 -20.77 -2.14
C TRP A 31 4.99 -21.92 -1.62
N GLU A 32 5.58 -23.09 -1.37
CA GLU A 32 4.83 -24.26 -0.87
C GLU A 32 4.36 -24.02 0.57
N ALA A 33 5.15 -23.29 1.37
CA ALA A 33 4.79 -22.92 2.73
C ALA A 33 3.67 -21.85 2.83
N ILE A 34 3.39 -21.11 1.75
CA ILE A 34 2.47 -19.95 1.77
C ILE A 34 1.19 -20.23 0.99
N LEU A 35 1.26 -21.05 -0.06
CA LEU A 35 0.10 -21.44 -0.83
C LEU A 35 -0.77 -22.44 -0.05
N PRO A 36 -2.09 -22.49 -0.32
CA PRO A 36 -2.95 -23.49 0.28
C PRO A 36 -2.46 -24.91 0.00
N GLU A 37 -2.76 -25.83 0.91
CA GLU A 37 -2.39 -27.24 0.77
C GLU A 37 -2.86 -27.81 -0.58
N GLY A 38 -1.95 -28.50 -1.28
CA GLY A 38 -2.22 -29.10 -2.59
C GLY A 38 -2.14 -28.13 -3.78
N VAL A 39 -1.88 -26.84 -3.55
CA VAL A 39 -1.73 -25.85 -4.64
C VAL A 39 -0.26 -25.74 -5.06
N SER A 40 0.03 -26.08 -6.31
CA SER A 40 1.36 -25.85 -6.88
C SER A 40 1.51 -24.41 -7.38
N SER A 41 2.64 -23.77 -7.09
CA SER A 41 2.96 -22.44 -7.64
C SER A 41 3.00 -22.41 -9.17
N ARG A 42 3.23 -23.55 -9.82
CA ARG A 42 3.23 -23.70 -11.29
C ARG A 42 1.85 -23.58 -11.93
N GLU A 43 0.80 -23.70 -11.14
CA GLU A 43 -0.60 -23.60 -11.58
C GLU A 43 -1.20 -22.22 -11.26
N VAL A 44 -0.46 -21.36 -10.57
CA VAL A 44 -0.91 -20.02 -10.17
C VAL A 44 -0.83 -19.05 -11.35
N LEU A 45 -1.90 -18.28 -11.56
CA LEU A 45 -1.92 -17.24 -12.59
C LEU A 45 -0.80 -16.22 -12.36
N GLY A 46 -0.02 -15.96 -13.41
CA GLY A 46 1.12 -15.02 -13.34
C GLY A 46 2.43 -15.66 -12.91
N PHE A 47 2.47 -16.98 -12.72
CA PHE A 47 3.69 -17.75 -12.49
C PHE A 47 4.12 -18.47 -13.77
N ASP A 48 5.42 -18.70 -13.90
CA ASP A 48 5.96 -19.57 -14.94
C ASP A 48 5.70 -21.05 -14.58
N PRO A 49 4.98 -21.80 -15.42
CA PRO A 49 4.64 -23.19 -15.14
C PRO A 49 5.86 -24.13 -15.10
N LYS A 50 7.02 -23.72 -15.64
CA LYS A 50 8.25 -24.52 -15.60
C LYS A 50 9.01 -24.31 -14.30
N THR A 51 9.19 -23.06 -13.90
CA THR A 51 10.04 -22.70 -12.75
C THR A 51 9.24 -22.57 -11.44
N GLY A 52 7.93 -22.34 -11.52
CA GLY A 52 7.09 -22.06 -10.35
C GLY A 52 7.39 -20.71 -9.70
N GLN A 53 8.01 -19.79 -10.45
CA GLN A 53 8.36 -18.43 -10.01
C GLN A 53 7.41 -17.40 -10.63
N PRO A 54 7.16 -16.26 -9.97
CA PRO A 54 6.33 -15.19 -10.53
C PRO A 54 6.99 -14.59 -11.78
N LEU A 55 6.21 -14.33 -12.83
CA LEU A 55 6.67 -13.69 -14.08
C LEU A 55 6.99 -12.20 -13.90
N ALA A 56 6.38 -11.56 -12.90
CA ALA A 56 6.59 -10.18 -12.51
C ALA A 56 6.34 -10.01 -11.01
N TRP A 57 6.98 -9.00 -10.42
CA TRP A 57 6.79 -8.66 -9.01
C TRP A 57 6.56 -7.15 -8.85
N PRO A 58 5.56 -6.70 -8.06
CA PRO A 58 4.51 -7.51 -7.43
C PRO A 58 3.59 -8.22 -8.44
N LEU A 59 2.86 -9.25 -7.98
CA LEU A 59 1.92 -9.97 -8.84
C LEU A 59 0.78 -9.07 -9.32
N ARG A 60 0.51 -9.12 -10.63
CA ARG A 60 -0.63 -8.40 -11.21
C ARG A 60 -1.93 -8.97 -10.65
N TYR A 61 -2.86 -8.08 -10.27
CA TYR A 61 -4.12 -8.42 -9.60
C TYR A 61 -3.96 -9.02 -8.19
N GLY A 62 -2.74 -9.02 -7.64
CA GLY A 62 -2.47 -9.37 -6.24
C GLY A 62 -2.41 -8.14 -5.34
N MET A 63 -2.28 -8.41 -4.04
CA MET A 63 -1.88 -7.42 -3.05
C MET A 63 -0.40 -7.64 -2.68
N ILE A 64 0.28 -6.59 -2.25
CA ILE A 64 1.67 -6.65 -1.82
C ILE A 64 1.81 -6.03 -0.44
N SER A 65 2.60 -6.68 0.42
CA SER A 65 3.01 -6.09 1.68
C SER A 65 4.11 -5.06 1.42
N TRP A 66 4.05 -3.95 2.13
CA TRP A 66 5.04 -2.89 2.05
C TRP A 66 5.46 -2.50 3.46
N SER A 67 6.68 -1.98 3.57
CA SER A 67 7.23 -1.51 4.82
C SER A 67 8.05 -0.25 4.62
N VAL A 68 8.08 0.60 5.64
CA VAL A 68 8.94 1.79 5.69
C VAL A 68 9.49 1.92 7.10
N LYS A 69 10.78 2.19 7.20
CA LYS A 69 11.43 2.50 8.48
C LYS A 69 11.68 4.00 8.55
N LEU A 70 11.00 4.66 9.48
CA LEU A 70 11.25 6.07 9.80
C LEU A 70 12.29 6.12 10.93
N THR A 71 13.45 6.71 10.68
CA THR A 71 14.46 6.97 11.70
C THR A 71 14.42 8.44 12.13
N ASP A 72 14.96 8.72 13.31
CA ASP A 72 15.16 10.10 13.79
C ASP A 72 13.86 10.92 13.89
N VAL A 73 12.74 10.24 14.16
CA VAL A 73 11.45 10.88 14.38
C VAL A 73 11.48 11.59 15.73
N VAL A 74 11.33 12.91 15.71
CA VAL A 74 11.30 13.76 16.91
C VAL A 74 10.09 13.39 17.78
N PRO A 75 10.17 13.47 19.13
CA PRO A 75 9.00 13.29 19.97
C PRO A 75 7.85 14.25 19.60
N GLY A 76 6.64 13.74 19.49
CA GLY A 76 5.50 14.52 19.02
C GLY A 76 4.31 13.68 18.58
N GLN A 77 3.23 14.36 18.18
CA GLN A 77 2.03 13.75 17.60
C GLN A 77 2.12 13.77 16.07
N TYR A 78 1.81 12.63 15.45
CA TYR A 78 1.94 12.45 14.02
C TYR A 78 0.67 11.88 13.40
N GLU A 79 0.42 12.29 12.15
CA GLU A 79 -0.43 11.55 11.23
C GLU A 79 0.46 10.79 10.25
N PHE A 80 0.37 9.47 10.26
CA PHE A 80 0.93 8.61 9.25
C PHE A 80 -0.11 8.35 8.16
N ARG A 81 0.27 8.53 6.91
CA ARG A 81 -0.58 8.29 5.74
C ARG A 81 0.17 7.45 4.72
N ALA A 82 -0.55 6.56 4.04
CA ALA A 82 -0.01 5.75 2.96
C ALA A 82 -0.89 5.87 1.72
N ARG A 83 -0.26 5.95 0.55
CA ARG A 83 -0.94 5.96 -0.76
C ARG A 83 -0.21 5.05 -1.73
N ALA A 84 -0.96 4.33 -2.56
CA ALA A 84 -0.41 3.63 -3.71
C ALA A 84 -0.26 4.58 -4.91
N VAL A 85 0.77 4.34 -5.73
CA VAL A 85 0.97 4.95 -7.04
C VAL A 85 1.15 3.81 -8.04
N ASP A 86 0.38 3.81 -9.13
CA ASP A 86 0.46 2.76 -10.13
C ASP A 86 1.61 2.98 -11.13
N GLN A 87 1.81 2.03 -12.05
CA GLN A 87 2.86 2.10 -13.07
C GLN A 87 2.68 3.26 -14.07
N ASN A 88 1.50 3.88 -14.13
CA ASN A 88 1.21 5.03 -14.98
C ASN A 88 1.38 6.37 -14.21
N GLY A 89 1.70 6.32 -12.91
CA GLY A 89 1.86 7.50 -12.07
C GLY A 89 0.58 8.02 -11.43
N PHE A 90 -0.54 7.27 -11.49
CA PHE A 90 -1.79 7.67 -10.85
C PHE A 90 -1.76 7.34 -9.36
N ALA A 91 -2.05 8.34 -8.52
CA ALA A 91 -1.94 8.25 -7.07
C ALA A 91 -3.31 8.30 -6.40
N GLN A 92 -3.43 7.72 -5.20
CA GLN A 92 -4.64 7.92 -4.39
C GLN A 92 -4.69 9.33 -3.75
N PRO A 93 -5.87 9.96 -3.61
CA PRO A 93 -7.14 9.65 -4.29
C PRO A 93 -7.28 10.54 -5.54
N GLU A 94 -7.34 10.00 -6.75
CA GLU A 94 -7.63 10.83 -7.92
C GLU A 94 -9.01 11.54 -7.77
N PRO A 95 -9.25 12.68 -8.45
CA PRO A 95 -10.61 13.08 -8.74
C PRO A 95 -11.28 11.94 -9.52
N ARG A 96 -12.28 11.30 -8.91
CA ARG A 96 -12.98 10.19 -9.57
C ARG A 96 -14.20 10.72 -10.31
N PRO A 97 -14.29 10.52 -11.64
CA PRO A 97 -15.38 11.08 -12.43
C PRO A 97 -16.74 10.45 -12.12
N VAL A 98 -16.79 9.31 -11.42
CA VAL A 98 -18.04 8.56 -11.15
C VAL A 98 -18.26 8.28 -9.65
N PRO A 99 -19.44 8.63 -9.09
CA PRO A 99 -19.78 8.39 -7.68
C PRO A 99 -19.86 6.91 -7.26
N LYS A 100 -19.99 5.99 -8.21
CA LYS A 100 -20.10 4.54 -7.94
C LYS A 100 -18.76 3.82 -7.74
N ALA A 101 -17.64 4.52 -7.87
CA ALA A 101 -16.34 3.90 -7.66
C ALA A 101 -16.12 3.63 -6.15
N GLY A 102 -15.65 2.43 -5.78
CA GLY A 102 -15.51 1.99 -4.37
C GLY A 102 -14.51 2.82 -3.56
N LYS A 103 -14.66 2.97 -2.24
CA LYS A 103 -13.84 3.91 -1.42
C LYS A 103 -12.33 3.66 -1.55
N ASN A 104 -11.54 4.71 -1.78
CA ASN A 104 -10.07 4.64 -1.94
C ASN A 104 -9.31 5.84 -1.32
N ALA A 105 -9.92 6.49 -0.32
CA ALA A 105 -9.30 7.62 0.37
C ALA A 105 -7.94 7.23 0.97
N VAL A 106 -7.03 8.20 1.06
CA VAL A 106 -5.74 8.00 1.72
C VAL A 106 -5.98 7.78 3.22
N GLU A 107 -5.66 6.58 3.69
CA GLU A 107 -5.88 6.19 5.09
C GLU A 107 -4.95 6.95 6.04
N VAL A 108 -5.41 7.09 7.29
CA VAL A 108 -4.75 7.89 8.33
C VAL A 108 -4.60 7.06 9.58
N HIS A 109 -3.37 6.95 10.04
CA HIS A 109 -3.04 6.40 11.34
C HIS A 109 -2.41 7.48 12.21
N ARG A 110 -2.97 7.74 13.39
CA ARG A 110 -2.46 8.77 14.31
C ARG A 110 -1.71 8.12 15.45
N PHE A 111 -0.51 8.60 15.73
CA PHE A 111 0.34 8.04 16.78
C PHE A 111 1.19 9.12 17.46
N THR A 112 1.84 8.76 18.57
CA THR A 112 2.74 9.64 19.32
C THR A 112 4.09 8.97 19.47
N VAL A 113 5.15 9.73 19.23
CA VAL A 113 6.53 9.36 19.54
C VAL A 113 6.89 10.03 20.86
N ALA A 114 7.39 9.23 21.81
CA ALA A 114 7.81 9.69 23.13
C ALA A 114 9.27 10.13 23.13
#